data_AF-A0A7C7RKN7-F1
#
_entry.id   AF-A0A7C7RKN7-F1
#
_cell.length_a   1.000
_cell.length_b   1.000
_cell.length_c   1.000
_cell.angle_alpha   90.00
_cell.angle_beta   90.00
_cell.angle_gamma   90.00
#
_symmetry.space_group_name_H-M   'P 1'
#
loop_
_entity.id
_entity.type
_entity.pdbx_description
1 polymer ?
#
loop_
_entity_poly.entity_id
_entity_poly.type
_entity_poly.pdbx_seq_one_letter_code
_entity_poly.pdbx_strand_id
1 'polypeptide(L)'
;VAIIHAQICGVKGTVRILGQTFVDEFVARAAEKVIITCEELVSEDMMRVEPERNQIPFYLVDAIVHIPYGAHPTAVYKYYDYDPWHYAVYIDAAREGYDSFEKYLEEYVYSVDGISEYIKKIGGDEKIERLKADPILGYSTRIRRGEPFR
;
A
#
# COMPACT_ATOMS: atom_id res chain seq x y z
N VAL A 1 -9.71 -11.89 11.20
CA VAL A 1 -9.77 -11.08 9.96
C VAL A 1 -8.35 -10.89 9.45
N ALA A 2 -8.10 -11.07 8.16
CA ALA A 2 -6.86 -10.70 7.48
C ALA A 2 -7.11 -9.46 6.61
N ILE A 3 -6.18 -8.50 6.67
CA ILE A 3 -6.17 -7.31 5.81
C ILE A 3 -4.88 -7.39 5.00
N ILE A 4 -5.01 -7.46 3.69
CA ILE A 4 -3.90 -7.63 2.76
C ILE A 4 -3.92 -6.49 1.76
N HIS A 5 -2.75 -5.97 1.45
CA HIS A 5 -2.57 -5.00 0.38
C HIS A 5 -1.89 -5.68 -0.81
N ALA A 6 -2.47 -5.55 -2.00
CA ALA A 6 -1.96 -6.18 -3.21
C ALA A 6 -1.91 -5.18 -4.37
N GLN A 7 -1.04 -5.44 -5.34
CA GLN A 7 -0.98 -4.62 -6.55
C GLN A 7 -2.29 -4.70 -7.33
N ILE A 8 -2.78 -5.91 -7.61
CA ILE A 8 -3.89 -6.09 -8.55
C ILE A 8 -4.95 -6.99 -7.91
N CYS A 9 -6.19 -6.53 -7.93
CA CYS A 9 -7.36 -7.32 -7.57
C CYS A 9 -8.38 -7.33 -8.71
N GLY A 10 -8.95 -8.48 -8.99
CA GLY A 10 -10.11 -8.60 -9.85
C GLY A 10 -11.38 -8.16 -9.13
N VAL A 11 -12.36 -7.62 -9.86
CA VAL A 11 -13.65 -7.16 -9.30
C VAL A 11 -14.45 -8.22 -8.53
N LYS A 12 -14.10 -9.50 -8.59
CA LYS A 12 -14.72 -10.57 -7.78
C LYS A 12 -13.84 -11.05 -6.63
N GLY A 13 -12.59 -10.61 -6.53
CA GLY A 13 -11.69 -10.93 -5.43
C GLY A 13 -10.53 -11.84 -5.81
N THR A 14 -10.32 -12.15 -7.09
CA THR A 14 -9.08 -12.84 -7.50
C THR A 14 -7.91 -11.88 -7.29
N VAL A 15 -6.89 -12.24 -6.49
CA VAL A 15 -5.78 -11.33 -6.16
C VAL A 15 -4.49 -11.79 -6.82
N ARG A 16 -3.76 -10.83 -7.38
CA ARG A 16 -2.42 -11.02 -7.93
C ARG A 16 -1.44 -10.14 -7.16
N ILE A 17 -0.50 -10.80 -6.50
CA ILE A 17 0.62 -10.20 -5.78
C ILE A 17 1.84 -10.32 -6.67
N LEU A 18 2.44 -9.18 -7.03
CA LEU A 18 3.67 -9.16 -7.81
C LEU A 18 4.88 -9.23 -6.87
N GLY A 19 5.86 -10.04 -7.25
CA GLY A 19 7.08 -10.19 -6.46
C GLY A 19 6.90 -11.19 -5.31
N GLN A 20 7.40 -10.85 -4.14
CA GLN A 20 7.34 -11.73 -2.96
C GLN A 20 5.96 -11.69 -2.32
N THR A 21 5.42 -12.85 -1.98
CA THR A 21 4.09 -13.02 -1.39
C THR A 21 4.09 -13.05 0.14
N PHE A 22 5.29 -12.99 0.74
CA PHE A 22 5.53 -13.11 2.18
C PHE A 22 4.63 -14.15 2.86
N VAL A 23 3.72 -13.70 3.73
CA VAL A 23 2.78 -14.55 4.48
C VAL A 23 1.34 -14.39 4.01
N ASP A 24 1.10 -13.51 3.04
CA ASP A 24 -0.22 -13.02 2.62
C ASP A 24 -1.14 -14.16 2.18
N GLU A 25 -0.64 -15.11 1.39
CA GLU A 25 -1.40 -16.29 0.97
C GLU A 25 -1.82 -17.18 2.15
N PHE A 26 -0.93 -17.33 3.14
CA PHE A 26 -1.19 -18.17 4.31
C PHE A 26 -2.19 -17.51 5.25
N VAL A 27 -2.06 -16.21 5.52
CA VAL A 27 -2.99 -15.48 6.39
C VAL A 27 -4.36 -15.33 5.75
N ALA A 28 -4.45 -15.20 4.43
CA ALA A 28 -5.72 -15.21 3.71
C ALA A 28 -6.48 -16.53 3.90
N ARG A 29 -5.79 -17.67 3.86
CA ARG A 29 -6.39 -18.99 4.06
C ARG A 29 -6.72 -19.29 5.52
N ALA A 30 -5.98 -18.72 6.45
CA ALA A 30 -6.17 -18.94 7.89
C ALA A 30 -7.27 -18.07 8.50
N ALA A 31 -7.59 -16.92 7.87
CA ALA A 31 -8.54 -15.98 8.42
C ALA A 31 -10.01 -16.36 8.12
N GLU A 32 -10.89 -16.08 9.08
CA GLU A 32 -12.34 -16.19 8.90
C GLU A 32 -12.91 -15.15 7.92
N LYS A 33 -12.24 -13.99 7.82
CA LYS A 33 -12.61 -12.88 6.95
C LYS A 33 -11.38 -12.29 6.29
N VAL A 34 -11.45 -12.01 4.98
CA VAL A 34 -10.35 -11.42 4.21
C VAL A 34 -10.79 -10.13 3.53
N ILE A 35 -10.06 -9.06 3.82
CA ILE A 35 -10.23 -7.75 3.19
C ILE A 35 -9.00 -7.47 2.33
N ILE A 36 -9.23 -7.20 1.04
CA ILE A 36 -8.18 -6.84 0.10
C ILE A 36 -8.25 -5.35 -0.18
N THR A 37 -7.14 -4.66 0.07
CA THR A 37 -6.88 -3.32 -0.46
C THR A 37 -6.01 -3.46 -1.70
N CYS A 38 -6.25 -2.68 -2.75
CA CYS A 38 -5.47 -2.80 -3.98
C CYS A 38 -5.16 -1.49 -4.70
N GLU A 39 -4.03 -1.49 -5.40
CA GLU A 39 -3.60 -0.38 -6.28
C GLU A 39 -4.42 -0.32 -7.57
N GLU A 40 -4.66 -1.47 -8.18
CA GLU A 40 -5.43 -1.62 -9.42
C GLU A 40 -6.59 -2.60 -9.23
N LEU A 41 -7.79 -2.14 -9.59
CA LEU A 41 -8.99 -2.97 -9.66
C LEU A 41 -9.32 -3.24 -11.14
N VAL A 42 -9.24 -4.51 -11.54
CA VAL A 42 -9.39 -4.94 -12.95
C VAL A 42 -10.53 -5.93 -13.13
N SER A 43 -10.94 -6.18 -14.38
CA SER A 43 -11.95 -7.22 -14.66
C SER A 43 -11.41 -8.62 -14.35
N GLU A 44 -12.30 -9.55 -14.00
CA GLU A 44 -11.90 -10.95 -13.80
C GLU A 44 -11.41 -11.61 -15.09
N ASP A 45 -11.84 -11.13 -16.26
CA ASP A 45 -11.35 -11.63 -17.54
C ASP A 45 -9.86 -11.31 -17.71
N MET A 46 -9.41 -10.12 -17.28
CA MET A 46 -7.98 -9.77 -17.25
C MET A 46 -7.20 -10.69 -16.30
N MET A 47 -7.77 -11.01 -15.13
CA MET A 47 -7.15 -11.93 -14.17
C MET A 47 -7.02 -13.37 -14.72
N ARG A 48 -7.87 -13.76 -15.67
CA ARG A 48 -7.88 -15.09 -16.33
C ARG A 48 -6.93 -15.20 -17.52
N VAL A 49 -6.30 -14.11 -17.97
CA VAL A 49 -5.30 -14.17 -19.06
C VAL A 49 -4.05 -14.93 -18.62
N GLU A 50 -3.62 -14.78 -17.37
CA GLU A 50 -2.48 -15.47 -16.76
C GLU A 50 -2.87 -16.02 -15.36
N PRO A 51 -3.76 -17.02 -15.29
CA PRO A 51 -4.37 -17.46 -14.03
C PRO A 51 -3.36 -18.03 -13.03
N GLU A 52 -2.25 -18.61 -13.50
CA GLU A 52 -1.16 -19.15 -12.69
C GLU A 52 -0.41 -18.08 -11.89
N ARG A 53 -0.60 -16.80 -12.22
CA ARG A 53 0.03 -15.67 -11.53
C ARG A 53 -0.81 -15.14 -10.36
N ASN A 54 -1.97 -15.72 -10.09
CA ASN A 54 -2.87 -15.28 -9.03
C ASN A 54 -2.68 -16.12 -7.76
N GLN A 55 -2.56 -15.48 -6.60
CA GLN A 55 -2.18 -16.14 -5.33
C GLN A 55 -3.39 -16.41 -4.44
N ILE A 56 -4.33 -15.45 -4.37
CA ILE A 56 -5.51 -15.56 -3.51
C ILE A 56 -6.74 -15.70 -4.40
N PRO A 57 -7.46 -16.83 -4.32
CA PRO A 57 -8.68 -17.04 -5.09
C PRO A 57 -9.85 -16.25 -4.52
N PHE A 58 -10.76 -15.83 -5.41
CA PHE A 58 -11.90 -14.96 -5.09
C PHE A 58 -12.80 -15.44 -3.94
N TYR A 59 -12.97 -16.76 -3.76
CA TYR A 59 -13.87 -17.30 -2.74
C TYR A 59 -13.35 -17.14 -1.30
N LEU A 60 -12.07 -16.77 -1.13
CA LEU A 60 -11.52 -16.42 0.18
C LEU A 60 -11.76 -14.96 0.54
N VAL A 61 -12.13 -14.11 -0.43
CA VAL A 61 -12.21 -12.65 -0.24
C VAL A 61 -13.63 -12.22 0.10
N ASP A 62 -13.78 -11.51 1.21
CA ASP A 62 -15.07 -10.97 1.65
C ASP A 62 -15.29 -9.51 1.23
N ALA A 63 -14.22 -8.72 1.15
CA ALA A 63 -14.29 -7.31 0.79
C ALA A 63 -13.09 -6.87 -0.06
N ILE A 64 -13.36 -5.97 -1.00
CA ILE A 64 -12.38 -5.40 -1.92
C ILE A 64 -12.47 -3.88 -1.82
N VAL A 65 -11.33 -3.22 -1.64
CA VAL A 65 -11.22 -1.77 -1.53
C VAL A 65 -10.16 -1.30 -2.51
N HIS A 66 -10.56 -0.53 -3.52
CA HIS A 66 -9.63 0.13 -4.42
C HIS A 66 -9.07 1.38 -3.74
N ILE A 67 -7.79 1.34 -3.37
CA ILE A 67 -7.11 2.41 -2.63
C ILE A 67 -5.67 2.53 -3.11
N PRO A 68 -5.44 3.24 -4.24
CA PRO A 68 -4.10 3.53 -4.72
C PRO A 68 -3.25 4.22 -3.65
N TYR A 69 -1.98 3.82 -3.56
CA TYR A 69 -1.03 4.20 -2.52
C TYR A 69 -1.42 3.73 -1.11
N GLY A 70 -2.24 2.69 -1.01
CA GLY A 70 -2.80 2.21 0.25
C GLY A 70 -1.76 1.59 1.21
N ALA A 71 -0.60 1.18 0.70
CA ALA A 71 0.49 0.68 1.53
C ALA A 71 1.50 1.74 1.98
N HIS A 72 1.36 3.01 1.56
CA HIS A 72 2.24 4.08 2.04
C HIS A 72 2.21 4.13 3.58
N PRO A 73 3.35 4.31 4.29
CA PRO A 73 4.69 4.70 3.80
C PRO A 73 5.59 3.54 3.33
N THR A 74 5.07 2.31 3.27
CA THR A 74 5.83 1.14 2.80
C THR A 74 5.93 1.11 1.27
N ALA A 75 6.74 0.19 0.72
CA ALA A 75 6.90 0.02 -0.73
C ALA A 75 5.90 -0.99 -1.30
N VAL A 76 5.46 -0.77 -2.54
CA VAL A 76 4.71 -1.76 -3.31
C VAL A 76 5.51 -2.10 -4.56
N TYR A 77 5.92 -3.38 -4.67
CA TYR A 77 6.84 -3.84 -5.71
C TYR A 77 6.35 -3.43 -7.11
N LYS A 78 7.22 -2.71 -7.85
CA LYS A 78 6.98 -2.10 -9.17
C LYS A 78 5.99 -0.94 -9.25
N TYR A 79 5.34 -0.55 -8.17
CA TYR A 79 4.40 0.59 -8.15
C TYR A 79 5.08 1.82 -7.57
N TYR A 80 5.58 1.72 -6.34
CA TYR A 80 6.28 2.79 -5.66
C TYR A 80 7.22 2.26 -4.58
N ASP A 81 8.30 3.01 -4.36
CA ASP A 81 9.26 2.75 -3.30
C ASP A 81 8.75 3.33 -1.97
N TYR A 82 9.36 2.92 -0.85
CA TYR A 82 8.96 3.38 0.47
C TYR A 82 9.26 4.87 0.66
N ASP A 83 8.55 5.54 1.57
CA ASP A 83 8.76 6.94 1.91
C ASP A 83 9.68 7.08 3.13
N PRO A 84 11.01 7.27 2.94
CA PRO A 84 11.95 7.42 4.06
C PRO A 84 11.65 8.65 4.92
N TRP A 85 11.03 9.67 4.34
CA TRP A 85 10.75 10.92 5.04
C TRP A 85 9.56 10.77 5.97
N HIS A 86 8.49 10.15 5.49
CA HIS A 86 7.33 9.89 6.35
C HIS A 86 7.67 8.86 7.44
N TYR A 87 8.54 7.89 7.16
CA TYR A 87 9.10 7.04 8.21
C TYR A 87 9.86 7.82 9.27
N ALA A 88 10.69 8.81 8.89
CA ALA A 88 11.38 9.65 9.86
C ALA A 88 10.40 10.40 10.76
N VAL A 89 9.34 11.00 10.18
CA VAL A 89 8.27 11.67 10.94
C VAL A 89 7.59 10.71 11.92
N TYR A 90 7.23 9.51 11.48
CA TYR A 90 6.62 8.48 12.35
C TYR A 90 7.57 8.06 13.49
N ILE A 91 8.84 7.78 13.16
CA ILE A 91 9.85 7.32 14.12
C ILE A 91 10.14 8.40 15.16
N ASP A 92 10.29 9.65 14.75
CA ASP A 92 10.58 10.77 15.65
C ASP A 92 9.41 10.99 16.62
N ALA A 93 8.16 11.02 16.11
CA ALA A 93 6.97 11.14 16.94
C ALA A 93 6.83 9.98 17.94
N ALA A 94 7.07 8.74 17.49
CA ALA A 94 7.01 7.56 18.37
C ALA A 94 8.12 7.56 19.45
N ARG A 95 9.30 8.08 19.14
CA ARG A 95 10.44 8.16 20.08
C ARG A 95 10.26 9.23 21.14
N GLU A 96 9.67 10.37 20.78
CA GLU A 96 9.47 11.49 21.70
C GLU A 96 8.45 11.20 22.81
N GLY A 97 7.53 10.25 22.57
CA GLY A 97 6.61 9.75 23.58
C GLY A 97 5.14 9.96 23.20
N TYR A 98 4.25 9.66 24.15
CA TYR A 98 2.81 9.57 23.92
C TYR A 98 2.21 10.84 23.30
N ASP A 99 2.48 12.01 23.88
CA ASP A 99 1.88 13.27 23.42
C ASP A 99 2.33 13.66 21.99
N SER A 100 3.55 13.28 21.60
CA SER A 100 4.05 13.53 20.23
C SER A 100 3.41 12.55 19.24
N PHE A 101 3.30 11.28 19.63
CA PHE A 101 2.64 10.27 18.81
C PHE A 101 1.14 10.52 18.64
N GLU A 102 0.44 11.02 19.67
CA GLU A 102 -0.96 11.40 19.58
C GLU A 102 -1.18 12.51 18.53
N LYS A 103 -0.28 13.51 18.49
CA LYS A 103 -0.32 14.56 17.45
C LYS A 103 -0.08 14.00 16.05
N TYR A 104 0.82 13.02 15.90
CA TYR A 104 1.03 12.34 14.64
C TYR A 104 -0.26 11.63 14.16
N LEU A 105 -0.94 10.91 15.07
CA LEU A 105 -2.20 10.25 14.74
C LEU A 105 -3.31 11.24 14.42
N GLU A 106 -3.43 12.32 15.19
CA GLU A 106 -4.40 13.38 14.90
C GLU A 106 -4.16 13.95 13.51
N GLU A 107 -2.92 14.28 13.16
CA GLU A 107 -2.57 14.90 11.88
C GLU A 107 -2.78 13.96 10.69
N TYR A 108 -2.35 12.70 10.77
CA TYR A 108 -2.28 11.80 9.61
C TYR A 108 -3.34 10.70 9.58
N VAL A 109 -4.09 10.48 10.67
CA VAL A 109 -5.09 9.40 10.78
C VAL A 109 -6.48 9.92 11.12
N TYR A 110 -6.63 10.69 12.20
CA TYR A 110 -7.96 11.08 12.68
C TYR A 110 -8.55 12.30 11.96
N SER A 111 -7.70 13.21 11.48
CA SER A 111 -8.13 14.42 10.78
C SER A 111 -8.19 14.29 9.26
N VAL A 112 -8.07 13.08 8.70
CA VAL A 112 -8.11 12.83 7.24
C VAL A 112 -9.37 12.07 6.84
N ASP A 113 -10.08 12.55 5.83
CA ASP A 113 -11.21 11.84 5.22
C ASP A 113 -10.76 11.07 3.97
N GLY A 114 -10.06 9.96 4.23
CA GLY A 114 -9.63 9.01 3.21
C GLY A 114 -8.29 9.35 2.52
N ILE A 115 -7.92 8.51 1.55
CA ILE A 115 -6.57 8.47 0.99
C ILE A 115 -6.17 9.75 0.25
N SER A 116 -7.13 10.44 -0.38
CA SER A 116 -6.84 11.66 -1.13
C SER A 116 -6.40 12.81 -0.21
N GLU A 117 -7.04 12.96 0.95
CA GLU A 117 -6.64 13.97 1.93
C GLU A 117 -5.32 13.61 2.61
N TYR A 118 -5.13 12.33 2.94
CA TYR A 118 -3.86 11.82 3.44
C TYR A 118 -2.71 12.14 2.49
N ILE A 119 -2.85 11.84 1.19
CA ILE A 119 -1.84 12.13 0.17
C ILE A 119 -1.51 13.62 0.13
N LYS A 120 -2.52 14.51 0.16
CA LYS A 120 -2.29 15.96 0.21
C LYS A 120 -1.46 16.37 1.43
N LYS A 121 -1.74 15.81 2.60
CA LYS A 121 -1.01 16.11 3.85
C LYS A 121 0.45 15.68 3.82
N ILE A 122 0.79 14.55 3.22
CA ILE A 122 2.17 14.03 3.19
C ILE A 122 3.07 14.70 2.12
N GLY A 123 2.53 15.62 1.32
CA GLY A 123 3.27 16.33 0.27
C GLY A 123 2.63 16.26 -1.13
N GLY A 124 1.44 15.68 -1.25
CA GLY A 124 0.62 15.68 -2.46
C GLY A 124 1.24 14.91 -3.63
N ASP A 125 0.80 15.28 -4.83
CA ASP A 125 1.17 14.61 -6.08
C ASP A 125 2.68 14.64 -6.34
N GLU A 126 3.38 15.69 -5.91
CA GLU A 126 4.84 15.77 -6.04
C GLU A 126 5.54 14.68 -5.23
N LYS A 127 5.10 14.46 -3.98
CA LYS A 127 5.62 13.37 -3.15
C LYS A 127 5.41 12.04 -3.85
N ILE A 128 4.17 11.80 -4.29
CA ILE A 128 3.76 10.54 -4.90
C ILE A 128 4.54 10.24 -6.19
N GLU A 129 4.73 11.24 -7.06
CA GLU A 129 5.50 11.05 -8.30
C GLU A 129 6.98 10.77 -8.01
N ARG A 130 7.55 11.35 -6.94
CA ARG A 130 8.92 11.00 -6.51
C ARG A 130 9.01 9.57 -6.00
N LEU A 131 7.96 9.02 -5.38
CA LEU A 131 7.97 7.64 -4.87
C LEU A 131 7.77 6.59 -5.96
N LYS A 132 7.15 6.97 -7.08
CA LYS A 132 6.84 6.05 -8.19
C LYS A 132 8.07 5.26 -8.65
N ALA A 133 7.90 3.95 -8.78
CA ALA A 133 8.96 3.06 -9.18
C ALA A 133 9.29 3.23 -10.67
N ASP A 134 10.57 3.13 -11.01
CA ASP A 134 10.99 3.01 -12.40
C ASP A 134 10.55 1.64 -12.95
N PRO A 135 9.91 1.57 -14.13
CA PRO A 135 9.38 0.31 -14.68
C PRO A 135 10.43 -0.77 -14.92
N ILE A 136 11.69 -0.37 -15.16
CA ILE A 136 12.81 -1.27 -15.45
C ILE A 136 13.49 -1.68 -14.16
N LEU A 137 13.79 -0.71 -13.28
CA LEU A 137 14.56 -0.96 -12.06
C LEU A 137 13.70 -1.49 -10.90
N GLY A 138 12.40 -1.22 -10.89
CA GLY A 138 11.45 -1.68 -9.87
C GLY A 138 11.48 -0.89 -8.56
N TYR A 139 12.28 0.18 -8.47
CA TYR A 139 12.35 1.12 -7.34
C TYR A 139 12.46 2.56 -7.86
N SER A 140 12.24 3.56 -7.01
CA SER A 140 12.37 4.96 -7.42
C SER A 140 13.83 5.42 -7.45
N THR A 141 14.26 5.98 -8.58
CA THR A 141 15.56 6.64 -8.74
C THR A 141 15.57 8.09 -8.28
N ARG A 142 14.39 8.64 -7.94
CA ARG A 142 14.19 10.05 -7.55
C ARG A 142 14.34 10.26 -6.05
N ILE A 143 14.29 9.19 -5.27
CA ILE A 143 14.47 9.23 -3.81
C ILE A 143 15.95 9.34 -3.49
N ARG A 144 16.32 10.45 -2.85
CA ARG A 144 17.65 10.63 -2.25
C ARG A 144 17.59 10.22 -0.79
N ARG A 145 17.92 8.95 -0.53
CA ARG A 145 17.91 8.37 0.81
C ARG A 145 18.92 9.12 1.69
N GLY A 146 18.42 9.80 2.73
CA GLY A 146 19.25 10.56 3.69
C GLY A 146 19.25 12.09 3.51
N GLU A 147 18.66 12.63 2.44
CA GLU A 147 18.41 14.08 2.32
C GLU A 147 16.95 14.37 2.66
N PRO A 148 16.57 15.52 3.29
CA PRO A 148 15.18 15.83 3.57
C PRO A 148 14.34 16.08 2.30
N PHE A 149 13.04 15.81 2.38
CA PHE A 149 12.10 16.13 1.30
C PHE A 149 11.99 17.65 1.20
N ARG A 150 12.51 18.21 0.11
CA ARG A 150 12.33 19.62 -0.27
C ARG A 150 11.18 19.77 -1.24
#